data_AF-A0A4S8UZ93-F1
#
_entry.id   AF-A0A4S8UZ93-F1
#
_cell.length_a   1.000
_cell.length_b   1.000
_cell.length_c   1.000
_cell.angle_alpha   90.00
_cell.angle_beta   90.00
_cell.angle_gamma   90.00
#
_symmetry.space_group_name_H-M   'P 1'
#
loop_
_entity.id
_entity.type
_entity.pdbx_description
1 polymer ?
#
loop_
_entity_poly.entity_id
_entity_poly.type
_entity_poly.pdbx_seq_one_letter_code
_entity_poly.pdbx_strand_id
1 'polypeptide(L)'
;MASEDPFLQVQADVLSLLNTTRPLFNSYIRIRSSASSATSPELVESRAELESTLTDLSADLRDLIDSVKAVEHDPYRYGLEIDEVERRRTLVEDVGKEVEDMHAELEKTVEQAQIHGKGKGKEALPHPSAFDSEDEDGTNGDGDYAQFEQQRQEQIMQEQDEALDDVFKTVGTLRQQADTMGRELEEQADLLDDVDNIADRVGGKLQNGIKKIGWVIRKNEGLFSPPFFSFSLFFHSNHWLFCRRDRLL
;
A
#
# COMPACT_ATOMS: atom_id res chain seq x y z
N MET A 1 18.71 -25.30 -7.84
CA MET A 1 17.77 -24.84 -6.79
C MET A 1 17.30 -23.49 -7.30
N ALA A 2 16.02 -23.34 -7.64
CA ALA A 2 15.51 -22.01 -7.93
C ALA A 2 15.69 -21.20 -6.64
N SER A 3 16.55 -20.20 -6.68
CA SER A 3 16.73 -19.25 -5.59
C SER A 3 15.37 -18.63 -5.31
N GLU A 4 14.89 -18.80 -4.09
CA GLU A 4 13.62 -18.25 -3.60
C GLU A 4 13.60 -16.75 -3.88
N ASP A 5 12.47 -16.24 -4.38
CA ASP A 5 12.34 -14.85 -4.76
C ASP A 5 12.40 -13.96 -3.51
N PRO A 6 13.42 -13.09 -3.37
CA PRO A 6 13.57 -12.25 -2.18
C PRO A 6 12.37 -11.31 -1.97
N PHE A 7 11.64 -10.96 -3.04
CA PHE A 7 10.43 -10.16 -2.95
C PHE A 7 9.38 -10.84 -2.08
N LEU A 8 9.17 -12.15 -2.25
CA LEU A 8 8.13 -12.89 -1.52
C LEU A 8 8.42 -12.98 -0.02
N GLN A 9 9.70 -13.01 0.35
CA GLN A 9 10.13 -12.98 1.74
C GLN A 9 9.82 -11.62 2.38
N VAL A 10 10.27 -10.52 1.76
CA VAL A 10 10.01 -9.17 2.27
C VAL A 10 8.52 -8.86 2.27
N GLN A 11 7.77 -9.33 1.27
CA GLN A 11 6.30 -9.25 1.26
C GLN A 11 5.69 -9.91 2.50
N ALA A 12 6.14 -11.11 2.87
CA ALA A 12 5.62 -11.79 4.05
C ALA A 12 5.95 -11.03 5.34
N ASP A 13 7.15 -10.46 5.44
CA ASP A 13 7.60 -9.66 6.57
C ASP A 13 6.78 -8.36 6.70
N VAL A 14 6.59 -7.62 5.59
CA VAL A 14 5.75 -6.42 5.51
C VAL A 14 4.31 -6.71 5.92
N LEU A 15 3.71 -7.79 5.41
CA LEU A 15 2.35 -8.17 5.77
C LEU A 15 2.24 -8.58 7.24
N SER A 16 3.26 -9.24 7.80
CA SER A 16 3.33 -9.57 9.22
C SER A 16 3.40 -8.30 10.07
N LEU A 17 4.30 -7.37 9.73
CA LEU A 17 4.47 -6.09 10.40
C LEU A 17 3.22 -5.20 10.29
N LEU A 18 2.52 -5.21 9.16
CA LEU A 18 1.25 -4.50 9.01
C LEU A 18 0.17 -5.08 9.95
N ASN A 19 0.12 -6.41 10.11
CA ASN A 19 -0.82 -7.04 11.03
C ASN A 19 -0.53 -6.73 12.50
N THR A 20 0.72 -6.43 12.88
CA THR A 20 1.05 -5.94 14.23
C THR A 20 0.82 -4.44 14.38
N THR A 21 1.00 -3.66 13.32
CA THR A 21 0.82 -2.20 13.32
C THR A 21 -0.65 -1.79 13.45
N ARG A 22 -1.57 -2.48 12.75
CA ARG A 22 -3.03 -2.22 12.82
C ARG A 22 -3.61 -2.17 14.24
N PRO A 23 -3.38 -3.15 15.13
CA PRO A 23 -3.88 -3.08 16.50
C PRO A 23 -3.20 -1.99 17.33
N LEU A 24 -1.92 -1.71 17.11
CA LEU A 24 -1.22 -0.57 17.75
C LEU A 24 -1.87 0.75 17.38
N PHE A 25 -2.16 0.95 16.08
CA PHE A 25 -2.87 2.13 15.58
C PHE A 25 -4.24 2.29 16.23
N ASN A 26 -5.06 1.23 16.25
CA ASN A 26 -6.39 1.28 16.88
C ASN A 26 -6.31 1.56 18.39
N SER A 27 -5.31 1.00 19.08
CA SER A 27 -5.05 1.28 20.50
C SER A 27 -4.69 2.74 20.72
N TYR A 28 -3.79 3.29 19.91
CA TYR A 28 -3.39 4.69 19.95
C TYR A 28 -4.59 5.63 19.75
N ILE A 29 -5.41 5.40 18.73
CA ILE A 29 -6.63 6.19 18.46
C ILE A 29 -7.58 6.17 19.67
N ARG A 30 -7.76 5.00 20.28
CA ARG A 30 -8.60 4.83 21.48
C ARG A 30 -8.02 5.59 22.67
N ILE A 31 -6.74 5.38 23.00
CA ILE A 31 -6.06 6.03 24.13
C ILE A 31 -6.15 7.53 23.99
N ARG A 32 -5.87 8.05 22.78
CA ARG A 32 -6.01 9.46 22.44
C ARG A 32 -7.42 9.99 22.71
N SER A 33 -8.46 9.27 22.29
CA SER A 33 -9.85 9.70 22.51
C SER A 33 -10.26 9.73 23.98
N SER A 34 -9.62 8.90 24.83
CA SER A 34 -9.88 8.83 26.27
C SER A 34 -8.93 9.69 27.11
N ALA A 35 -7.81 10.14 26.54
CA ALA A 35 -6.77 10.85 27.28
C ALA A 35 -7.23 12.27 27.61
N SER A 36 -7.11 12.64 28.88
CA SER A 36 -7.45 13.99 29.37
C SER A 36 -6.41 15.04 28.97
N SER A 37 -5.18 14.63 28.66
CA SER A 37 -4.07 15.49 28.22
C SER A 37 -3.29 14.82 27.09
N ALA A 38 -2.78 15.63 26.16
CA ALA A 38 -1.91 15.21 25.07
C ALA A 38 -0.54 14.67 25.57
N THR A 39 -0.21 14.92 26.84
CA THR A 39 1.06 14.52 27.49
C THR A 39 0.91 13.29 28.39
N SER A 40 -0.21 12.56 28.29
CA SER A 40 -0.37 11.30 29.04
C SER A 40 0.77 10.33 28.70
N PRO A 41 1.46 9.73 29.69
CA PRO A 41 2.58 8.83 29.43
C PRO A 41 2.18 7.63 28.56
N GLU A 42 0.97 7.08 28.76
CA GLU A 42 0.44 6.00 27.92
C GLU A 42 0.23 6.42 26.47
N LEU A 43 -0.14 7.69 26.24
CA LEU A 43 -0.32 8.23 24.89
C LEU A 43 1.03 8.45 24.19
N VAL A 44 2.03 8.94 24.93
CA VAL A 44 3.39 9.12 24.40
C VAL A 44 4.02 7.78 24.06
N GLU A 45 3.90 6.78 24.94
CA GLU A 45 4.43 5.43 24.73
C GLU A 45 3.77 4.73 23.54
N SER A 46 2.42 4.66 23.53
CA SER A 46 1.68 4.03 22.42
C SER A 46 1.95 4.69 21.07
N ARG A 47 2.20 6.00 21.07
CA ARG A 47 2.61 6.73 19.88
C ARG A 47 4.03 6.39 19.44
N ALA A 48 4.99 6.38 20.34
CA ALA A 48 6.39 6.09 20.03
C ALA A 48 6.54 4.68 19.45
N GLU A 49 5.80 3.70 19.99
CA GLU A 49 5.77 2.32 19.47
C GLU A 49 5.18 2.27 18.05
N LEU A 50 4.05 2.95 17.82
CA LEU A 50 3.43 3.05 16.50
C LEU A 50 4.34 3.77 15.49
N GLU A 51 5.02 4.83 15.91
CA GLU A 51 5.95 5.58 15.07
C GLU A 51 7.17 4.75 14.65
N SER A 52 7.76 4.01 15.58
CA SER A 52 8.88 3.11 15.28
C SER A 52 8.45 2.05 14.26
N THR A 53 7.31 1.41 14.48
CA THR A 53 6.80 0.35 13.59
C THR A 53 6.42 0.87 12.20
N LEU A 54 5.81 2.06 12.11
CA LEU A 54 5.53 2.70 10.82
C LEU A 54 6.81 3.13 10.09
N THR A 55 7.84 3.55 10.82
CA THR A 55 9.14 3.89 10.23
C THR A 55 9.77 2.67 9.56
N ASP A 56 9.82 1.55 10.26
CA ASP A 56 10.35 0.28 9.75
C ASP A 56 9.53 -0.19 8.53
N LEU A 57 8.20 -0.16 8.65
CA LEU A 57 7.29 -0.55 7.56
C LEU A 57 7.45 0.35 6.33
N SER A 58 7.66 1.66 6.53
CA SER A 58 7.91 2.60 5.42
C SER A 58 9.23 2.32 4.70
N ALA A 59 10.26 1.85 5.42
CA ALA A 59 11.54 1.51 4.82
C ALA A 59 11.42 0.24 3.96
N ASP A 60 10.80 -0.81 4.51
CA ASP A 60 10.58 -2.06 3.80
C ASP A 60 9.69 -1.86 2.56
N LEU A 61 8.67 -0.99 2.65
CA LEU A 61 7.82 -0.65 1.50
C LEU A 61 8.57 0.08 0.40
N ARG A 62 9.48 1.02 0.72
CA ARG A 62 10.32 1.67 -0.29
C ARG A 62 11.16 0.67 -1.07
N ASP A 63 11.76 -0.29 -0.37
CA ASP A 63 12.55 -1.34 -1.01
C ASP A 63 11.66 -2.22 -1.94
N LEU A 64 10.42 -2.53 -1.52
CA LEU A 64 9.47 -3.23 -2.37
C LEU A 64 9.06 -2.40 -3.60
N ILE A 65 8.76 -1.10 -3.44
CA ILE A 65 8.46 -0.17 -4.53
C ILE A 65 9.59 -0.18 -5.56
N ASP A 66 10.83 -0.01 -5.11
CA ASP A 66 12.01 0.04 -5.97
C ASP A 66 12.22 -1.29 -6.70
N SER A 67 11.94 -2.41 -6.02
CA SER A 67 12.01 -3.73 -6.64
C SER A 67 10.97 -3.92 -7.75
N VAL A 68 9.75 -3.42 -7.57
CA VAL A 68 8.69 -3.48 -8.60
C VAL A 68 9.08 -2.61 -9.78
N LYS A 69 9.49 -1.35 -9.53
CA LYS A 69 9.98 -0.42 -10.58
C LYS A 69 11.12 -1.03 -11.39
N ALA A 70 12.06 -1.73 -10.75
CA ALA A 70 13.17 -2.38 -11.44
C ALA A 70 12.73 -3.52 -12.37
N VAL A 71 11.67 -4.25 -11.99
CA VAL A 71 11.20 -5.42 -12.74
C VAL A 71 10.17 -5.04 -13.82
N GLU A 72 9.45 -3.95 -13.66
CA GLU A 72 8.46 -3.44 -14.63
C GLU A 72 9.02 -3.25 -16.05
N HIS A 73 10.27 -2.79 -16.15
CA HIS A 73 10.90 -2.54 -17.45
C HIS A 73 11.24 -3.80 -18.25
N ASP A 74 11.57 -4.92 -17.59
CA ASP A 74 11.89 -6.18 -18.26
C ASP A 74 11.54 -7.41 -17.38
N PRO A 75 10.25 -7.76 -17.26
CA PRO A 75 9.80 -8.86 -16.40
C PRO A 75 10.41 -10.22 -16.80
N TYR A 76 10.61 -10.43 -18.10
CA TYR A 76 11.11 -11.69 -18.65
C TYR A 76 12.57 -11.95 -18.30
N ARG A 77 13.38 -10.90 -18.10
CA ARG A 77 14.77 -11.03 -17.63
C ARG A 77 14.85 -11.64 -16.23
N TYR A 78 13.85 -11.38 -15.40
CA TYR A 78 13.74 -11.91 -14.05
C TYR A 78 12.92 -13.22 -14.00
N GLY A 79 12.44 -13.71 -15.15
CA GLY A 79 11.62 -14.91 -15.24
C GLY A 79 10.23 -14.76 -14.63
N LEU A 80 9.73 -13.52 -14.51
CA LEU A 80 8.40 -13.24 -13.98
C LEU A 80 7.35 -13.16 -15.08
N GLU A 81 6.13 -13.56 -14.74
CA GLU A 81 4.95 -13.33 -15.57
C GLU A 81 4.44 -11.90 -15.37
N ILE A 82 3.83 -11.32 -16.40
CA ILE A 82 3.28 -9.95 -16.34
C ILE A 82 2.22 -9.85 -15.23
N ASP A 83 1.37 -10.87 -15.12
CA ASP A 83 0.34 -10.96 -14.08
C ASP A 83 0.94 -10.98 -12.66
N GLU A 84 2.17 -11.49 -12.50
CA GLU A 84 2.86 -11.46 -11.21
C GLU A 84 3.34 -10.04 -10.88
N VAL A 85 3.89 -9.32 -11.86
CA VAL A 85 4.30 -7.92 -11.66
C VAL A 85 3.10 -7.04 -11.29
N GLU A 86 1.95 -7.24 -11.93
CA GLU A 86 0.72 -6.52 -11.60
C GLU A 86 0.23 -6.80 -10.16
N ARG A 87 0.33 -8.05 -9.70
CA ARG A 87 0.03 -8.41 -8.30
C ARG A 87 0.95 -7.71 -7.32
N ARG A 88 2.25 -7.63 -7.62
CA ARG A 88 3.24 -6.94 -6.77
C ARG A 88 2.95 -5.45 -6.68
N ARG A 89 2.63 -4.82 -7.81
CA ARG A 89 2.24 -3.42 -7.88
C ARG A 89 1.00 -3.14 -7.03
N THR A 90 -0.07 -3.93 -7.20
CA THR A 90 -1.32 -3.76 -6.45
C THR A 90 -1.09 -3.89 -4.94
N LEU A 91 -0.30 -4.88 -4.52
CA LEU A 91 0.05 -5.06 -3.11
C LEU A 91 0.76 -3.81 -2.54
N VAL A 92 1.78 -3.33 -3.23
CA VAL A 92 2.58 -2.19 -2.78
C VAL A 92 1.74 -0.91 -2.73
N GLU A 93 0.82 -0.73 -3.69
CA GLU A 93 -0.13 0.38 -3.71
C GLU A 93 -1.12 0.31 -2.54
N ASP A 94 -1.74 -0.85 -2.30
CA ASP A 94 -2.72 -1.03 -1.22
C ASP A 94 -2.08 -0.84 0.16
N VAL A 95 -0.93 -1.47 0.39
CA VAL A 95 -0.21 -1.36 1.67
C VAL A 95 0.36 0.06 1.84
N GLY A 96 0.88 0.66 0.77
CA GLY A 96 1.39 2.03 0.77
C GLY A 96 0.32 3.04 1.20
N LYS A 97 -0.89 2.95 0.62
CA LYS A 97 -2.03 3.81 1.01
C LYS A 97 -2.41 3.65 2.48
N GLU A 98 -2.46 2.41 2.98
CA GLU A 98 -2.80 2.16 4.38
C GLU A 98 -1.76 2.78 5.34
N VAL A 99 -0.48 2.69 5.01
CA VAL A 99 0.60 3.30 5.79
C VAL A 99 0.56 4.82 5.72
N GLU A 100 0.34 5.40 4.54
CA GLU A 100 0.16 6.84 4.36
C GLU A 100 -1.02 7.37 5.18
N ASP A 101 -2.16 6.67 5.17
CA ASP A 101 -3.34 7.03 5.98
C ASP A 101 -3.03 7.02 7.49
N MET A 102 -2.29 6.02 7.97
CA MET A 102 -1.86 5.95 9.37
C MET A 102 -0.92 7.10 9.76
N HIS A 103 0.03 7.46 8.88
CA HIS A 103 0.90 8.63 9.09
C HIS A 103 0.12 9.94 9.09
N ALA A 104 -0.81 10.13 8.14
CA ALA A 104 -1.60 11.34 8.04
C ALA A 104 -2.50 11.53 9.26
N GLU A 105 -3.07 10.45 9.80
CA GLU A 105 -3.84 10.50 11.04
C GLU A 105 -2.94 10.86 12.24
N LEU A 106 -1.72 10.33 12.32
CA LEU A 106 -0.76 10.74 13.34
C LEU A 106 -0.43 12.24 13.24
N GLU A 107 -0.16 12.77 12.06
CA GLU A 107 0.18 14.19 11.89
C GLU A 107 -0.97 15.12 12.31
N LYS A 108 -2.21 14.80 11.91
CA LYS A 108 -3.41 15.59 12.29
C LYS A 108 -3.57 15.73 13.79
N THR A 109 -3.18 14.71 14.57
CA THR A 109 -3.30 14.78 16.04
C THR A 109 -2.34 15.78 16.67
N VAL A 110 -1.16 15.92 16.07
CA VAL A 110 -0.09 16.78 16.56
C VAL A 110 -0.48 18.23 16.37
N GLU A 111 -1.02 18.56 15.19
CA GLU A 111 -1.55 19.90 14.90
C GLU A 111 -2.70 20.27 15.85
N GLN A 112 -3.62 19.34 16.12
CA GLN A 112 -4.73 19.57 17.05
C GLN A 112 -4.26 19.80 18.49
N ALA A 113 -3.24 19.07 18.94
CA ALA A 113 -2.60 19.26 20.24
C ALA A 113 -1.91 20.63 20.34
N GLN A 114 -1.23 21.08 19.27
CA GLN A 114 -0.59 22.41 19.21
C GLN A 114 -1.60 23.56 19.31
N ILE A 115 -2.75 23.45 18.63
CA ILE A 115 -3.80 24.46 18.65
C ILE A 115 -4.42 24.57 20.05
N HIS A 116 -4.69 23.44 20.72
CA HIS A 116 -5.28 23.43 22.06
C HIS A 116 -4.29 23.81 23.17
N GLY A 117 -3.00 23.48 23.03
CA GLY A 117 -1.95 23.83 23.99
C GLY A 117 -1.66 25.33 24.05
N LYS A 118 -1.76 26.06 22.93
CA LYS A 118 -1.55 27.52 22.90
C LYS A 118 -2.78 28.34 23.32
N GLY A 119 -3.97 27.75 23.34
CA GLY A 119 -5.23 28.46 23.56
C GLY A 119 -5.73 28.53 25.01
N LYS A 120 -5.24 27.67 25.91
CA LYS A 120 -5.76 27.55 27.30
C LYS A 120 -4.82 28.03 28.41
N GLY A 121 -3.70 28.69 28.08
CA GLY A 121 -2.79 29.26 29.08
C GLY A 121 -3.27 30.52 29.81
N LYS A 122 -4.57 30.88 29.76
CA LYS A 122 -5.11 32.10 30.41
C LYS A 122 -6.39 31.94 31.22
N GLU A 123 -7.03 30.79 31.21
CA GLU A 123 -8.08 30.46 32.17
C GLU A 123 -7.61 29.27 32.99
N ALA A 124 -6.68 29.56 33.90
CA ALA A 124 -6.36 28.66 34.99
C ALA A 124 -7.66 28.43 35.76
N LEU A 125 -8.20 27.20 35.65
CA LEU A 125 -9.13 26.71 36.65
C LEU A 125 -8.45 26.93 38.02
N PRO A 126 -9.14 27.51 39.00
CA PRO A 126 -8.55 27.74 40.32
C PRO A 126 -7.97 26.43 40.86
N HIS A 127 -6.75 26.49 41.39
CA HIS A 127 -6.12 25.35 42.04
C HIS A 127 -7.08 24.80 43.11
N PRO A 128 -7.21 23.48 43.34
CA PRO A 128 -8.16 22.93 44.31
C PRO A 128 -8.00 23.50 45.72
N SER A 129 -6.79 23.94 46.08
CA SER A 129 -6.50 24.65 47.35
C SER A 129 -7.10 26.06 47.44
N ALA A 130 -7.52 26.67 46.33
CA ALA A 130 -8.24 27.93 46.34
C ALA A 130 -9.67 27.81 46.91
N PHE A 131 -10.23 26.59 46.97
CA PHE A 131 -11.53 26.31 47.58
C PHE A 131 -11.43 25.84 49.04
N ASP A 132 -10.23 25.52 49.54
CA ASP A 132 -10.00 25.01 50.90
C ASP A 132 -9.70 26.13 51.92
N SER A 133 -9.74 27.40 51.48
CA SER A 133 -9.30 28.56 52.27
C SER A 133 -10.44 29.35 52.93
N GLU A 134 -11.65 28.79 53.02
CA GLU A 134 -12.79 29.48 53.66
C GLU A 134 -13.04 29.07 55.12
N ASP A 135 -12.37 28.05 55.68
CA ASP A 135 -12.56 27.65 57.08
C ASP A 135 -11.24 27.33 57.80
N GLU A 136 -11.11 27.87 59.02
CA GLU A 136 -10.10 27.63 60.06
C GLU A 136 -8.81 28.49 60.12
N ASP A 137 -8.95 29.55 60.93
CA ASP A 137 -8.01 30.05 61.92
C ASP A 137 -6.88 29.07 62.32
N GLY A 138 -5.63 29.45 62.04
CA GLY A 138 -4.47 29.05 62.83
C GLY A 138 -3.43 28.18 62.14
N THR A 139 -2.27 28.80 61.90
CA THR A 139 -0.88 28.27 62.03
C THR A 139 -0.04 28.44 60.77
N ASN A 140 1.07 29.18 60.93
CA ASN A 140 2.10 29.55 59.95
C ASN A 140 2.92 28.36 59.39
N GLY A 141 2.28 27.36 58.78
CA GLY A 141 2.95 26.17 58.22
C GLY A 141 2.57 25.82 56.77
N ASP A 142 1.53 26.45 56.21
CA ASP A 142 0.88 26.02 54.97
C ASP A 142 1.54 26.56 53.68
N GLY A 143 2.25 27.69 53.76
CA GLY A 143 2.90 28.31 52.61
C GLY A 143 4.08 27.51 52.01
N ASP A 144 4.78 26.72 52.84
CA ASP A 144 5.89 25.86 52.38
C ASP A 144 5.37 24.65 51.59
N TYR A 145 4.22 24.11 51.99
CA TYR A 145 3.56 23.00 51.29
C TYR A 145 3.00 23.46 49.94
N ALA A 146 2.28 24.58 49.90
CA ALA A 146 1.76 25.15 48.65
C ALA A 146 2.89 25.52 47.67
N GLN A 147 4.01 26.07 48.17
CA GLN A 147 5.18 26.38 47.34
C GLN A 147 5.90 25.12 46.84
N PHE A 148 5.98 24.08 47.67
CA PHE A 148 6.53 22.78 47.28
C PHE A 148 5.65 22.08 46.23
N GLU A 149 4.33 22.15 46.35
CA GLU A 149 3.38 21.66 45.35
C GLU A 149 3.51 22.41 44.02
N GLN A 150 3.63 23.74 44.06
CA GLN A 150 3.86 24.56 42.87
C GLN A 150 5.17 24.17 42.17
N GLN A 151 6.27 24.05 42.92
CA GLN A 151 7.56 23.61 42.36
C GLN A 151 7.47 22.21 41.77
N ARG A 152 6.75 21.28 42.42
CA ARG A 152 6.55 19.93 41.92
C ARG A 152 5.72 19.93 40.64
N GLN A 153 4.69 20.77 40.55
CA GLN A 153 3.88 20.92 39.35
C GLN A 153 4.65 21.58 38.20
N GLU A 154 5.51 22.56 38.49
CA GLU A 154 6.43 23.17 37.51
C GLU A 154 7.45 22.16 36.97
N GLN A 155 8.01 21.30 37.84
CA GLN A 155 8.89 20.20 37.41
C GLN A 155 8.15 19.23 36.49
N ILE A 156 6.94 18.81 36.87
CA ILE A 156 6.10 17.92 36.05
C ILE A 156 5.75 18.59 34.70
N MET A 157 5.54 19.91 34.68
CA MET A 157 5.25 20.64 33.44
C MET A 157 6.48 20.76 32.53
N GLN A 158 7.67 20.96 33.10
CA GLN A 158 8.93 21.00 32.36
C GLN A 158 9.29 19.64 31.74
N GLU A 159 9.12 18.55 32.49
CA GLU A 159 9.35 17.18 31.98
C GLU A 159 8.40 16.85 30.83
N GLN A 160 7.15 17.33 30.89
CA GLN A 160 6.16 17.15 29.83
C GLN A 160 6.47 17.98 28.58
N ASP A 161 7.00 19.19 28.72
CA ASP A 161 7.39 20.05 27.58
C ASP A 161 8.60 19.47 26.82
N GLU A 162 9.58 18.88 27.52
CA GLU A 162 10.71 18.20 26.89
C GLU A 162 10.27 16.97 26.08
N ALA A 163 9.35 16.17 26.64
CA ALA A 163 8.73 15.06 25.92
C ALA A 163 7.97 15.51 24.66
N LEU A 164 7.32 16.67 24.70
CA LEU A 164 6.65 17.24 23.52
C LEU A 164 7.63 17.66 22.42
N ASP A 165 8.78 18.27 22.77
CA ASP A 165 9.78 18.71 21.79
C ASP A 165 10.36 17.54 20.99
N ASP A 166 10.71 16.45 21.66
CA ASP A 166 11.22 15.25 20.98
C ASP A 166 10.14 14.63 20.08
N VAL A 167 8.91 14.56 20.57
CA VAL A 167 7.76 14.12 19.80
C VAL A 167 7.47 15.00 18.57
N PHE A 168 7.81 16.28 18.59
CA PHE A 168 7.69 17.16 17.41
C PHE A 168 8.79 16.94 16.38
N LYS A 169 10.02 16.64 16.82
CA LYS A 169 11.14 16.33 15.91
C LYS A 169 10.85 15.06 15.12
N THR A 170 10.29 14.05 15.79
CA THR A 170 10.03 12.75 15.15
C THR A 170 8.90 12.85 14.11
N VAL A 171 7.85 13.65 14.36
CA VAL A 171 6.79 13.97 13.37
C VAL A 171 7.32 14.62 12.12
N GLY A 172 8.29 15.53 12.25
CA GLY A 172 8.93 16.15 11.09
C GLY A 172 9.55 15.10 10.15
N THR A 173 10.13 14.05 10.74
CA THR A 173 10.69 12.91 9.99
C THR A 173 9.58 12.08 9.35
N LEU A 174 8.52 11.73 10.11
CA LEU A 174 7.38 10.98 9.57
C LEU A 174 6.68 11.70 8.43
N ARG A 175 6.49 13.01 8.55
CA ARG A 175 5.90 13.84 7.50
C ARG A 175 6.74 13.80 6.23
N GLN A 176 8.06 13.91 6.34
CA GLN A 176 8.95 13.77 5.20
C GLN A 176 8.88 12.36 4.58
N GLN A 177 8.77 11.33 5.41
CA GLN A 177 8.62 9.96 4.96
C GLN A 177 7.31 9.73 4.22
N ALA A 178 6.19 10.22 4.77
CA ALA A 178 4.86 10.16 4.17
C ALA A 178 4.80 10.94 2.84
N ASP A 179 5.35 12.15 2.80
CA ASP A 179 5.44 12.96 1.57
C ASP A 179 6.28 12.27 0.47
N THR A 180 7.34 11.56 0.88
CA THR A 180 8.16 10.79 -0.05
C THR A 180 7.39 9.57 -0.57
N MET A 181 6.70 8.84 0.31
CA MET A 181 5.87 7.69 -0.09
C MET A 181 4.70 8.12 -0.98
N GLY A 182 4.00 9.20 -0.65
CA GLY A 182 2.88 9.72 -1.45
C GLY A 182 3.31 10.04 -2.88
N ARG A 183 4.49 10.65 -3.06
CA ARG A 183 5.09 10.85 -4.38
C ARG A 183 5.45 9.54 -5.08
N GLU A 184 6.07 8.59 -4.37
CA GLU A 184 6.45 7.29 -4.94
C GLU A 184 5.24 6.43 -5.36
N LEU A 185 4.11 6.57 -4.65
CA LEU A 185 2.83 5.96 -4.99
C LEU A 185 2.17 6.68 -6.18
N GLU A 186 2.22 8.01 -6.24
CA GLU A 186 1.74 8.80 -7.38
C GLU A 186 2.53 8.46 -8.65
N GLU A 187 3.86 8.34 -8.56
CA GLU A 187 4.72 7.88 -9.64
C GLU A 187 4.35 6.46 -10.13
N GLN A 188 3.95 5.56 -9.23
CA GLN A 188 3.46 4.22 -9.60
C GLN A 188 2.02 4.22 -10.13
N ALA A 189 1.21 5.22 -9.79
CA ALA A 189 -0.12 5.41 -10.38
C ALA A 189 -0.02 5.88 -11.85
N ASP A 190 1.07 6.54 -12.21
CA ASP A 190 1.28 7.14 -13.52
C ASP A 190 1.86 6.14 -14.54
N LEU A 191 1.03 5.18 -14.97
CA LEU A 191 1.10 4.56 -16.32
C LEU A 191 -0.15 3.72 -16.58
N LEU A 192 -1.27 4.42 -16.79
CA LEU A 192 -2.47 3.87 -17.45
C LEU A 192 -2.28 3.75 -18.98
N ASP A 193 -1.22 4.32 -19.54
CA ASP A 193 -0.93 4.29 -20.99
C ASP A 193 -0.32 2.95 -21.45
N ASP A 194 0.37 2.22 -20.57
CA ASP A 194 1.03 0.96 -20.94
C ASP A 194 0.09 -0.26 -20.93
N VAL A 195 -0.99 -0.23 -20.15
CA VAL A 195 -2.02 -1.27 -20.22
C VAL A 195 -2.76 -1.22 -21.57
N ASP A 196 -3.02 -0.02 -22.10
CA ASP A 196 -3.60 0.16 -23.43
C ASP A 196 -2.61 -0.29 -24.52
N ASN A 197 -1.31 0.03 -24.37
CA ASN A 197 -0.26 -0.46 -25.27
C ASN A 197 -0.08 -1.99 -25.22
N ILE A 198 -0.24 -2.63 -24.07
CA ILE A 198 -0.16 -4.09 -23.91
C ILE A 198 -1.41 -4.74 -24.51
N ALA A 199 -2.61 -4.20 -24.26
CA ALA A 199 -3.85 -4.63 -24.89
C ALA A 199 -3.76 -4.53 -26.42
N ASP A 200 -3.19 -3.45 -26.96
CA ASP A 200 -2.95 -3.26 -28.39
C ASP A 200 -1.91 -4.24 -28.95
N ARG A 201 -0.83 -4.54 -28.22
CA ARG A 201 0.17 -5.54 -28.63
C ARG A 201 -0.39 -6.97 -28.61
N VAL A 202 -1.19 -7.32 -27.61
CA VAL A 202 -1.88 -8.62 -27.53
C VAL A 202 -2.95 -8.72 -28.60
N GLY A 203 -3.72 -7.65 -28.83
CA GLY A 203 -4.70 -7.52 -29.92
C GLY A 203 -4.05 -7.70 -31.29
N GLY A 204 -2.90 -7.08 -31.54
CA GLY A 204 -2.14 -7.22 -32.77
C GLY A 204 -1.59 -8.64 -32.99
N LYS A 205 -1.08 -9.31 -31.95
CA LYS A 205 -0.61 -10.71 -32.04
C LYS A 205 -1.77 -11.69 -32.25
N LEU A 206 -2.89 -11.51 -31.56
CA LEU A 206 -4.11 -12.30 -31.73
C LEU A 206 -4.68 -12.14 -33.14
N GLN A 207 -4.76 -10.90 -33.64
CA GLN A 207 -5.24 -10.62 -35.00
C GLN A 207 -4.33 -11.26 -36.07
N ASN A 208 -3.01 -11.27 -35.85
CA ASN A 208 -2.06 -11.96 -36.72
C ASN A 208 -2.21 -13.49 -36.65
N GLY A 209 -2.52 -14.05 -35.47
CA GLY A 209 -2.86 -15.46 -35.29
C GLY A 209 -4.14 -15.84 -36.05
N ILE A 210 -5.21 -15.04 -35.92
CA ILE A 210 -6.47 -15.23 -36.65
C ILE A 210 -6.26 -15.15 -38.17
N LYS A 211 -5.45 -14.18 -38.64
CA LYS A 211 -5.09 -14.07 -40.07
C LYS A 211 -4.33 -15.30 -40.58
N LYS A 212 -3.39 -15.84 -39.80
CA LYS A 212 -2.68 -17.08 -40.14
C LYS A 212 -3.61 -18.29 -40.16
N ILE A 213 -4.52 -18.41 -39.19
CA ILE A 213 -5.54 -19.47 -39.18
C ILE A 213 -6.44 -19.36 -40.41
N GLY A 214 -6.92 -18.17 -40.75
CA GLY A 214 -7.70 -17.94 -41.97
C GLY A 214 -6.94 -18.28 -43.25
N TRP A 215 -5.64 -17.99 -43.30
CA TRP A 215 -4.77 -18.37 -44.41
C TRP A 215 -4.60 -19.89 -44.53
N VAL A 216 -4.42 -20.59 -43.41
CA VAL A 216 -4.34 -22.06 -43.36
C VAL A 216 -5.66 -22.70 -43.77
N ILE A 217 -6.80 -22.20 -43.29
CA ILE A 217 -8.13 -22.69 -43.70
C ILE A 217 -8.32 -22.53 -45.21
N ARG A 218 -8.02 -21.34 -45.76
CA ARG A 218 -8.14 -21.10 -47.20
C ARG A 218 -7.19 -21.95 -48.05
N LYS A 219 -5.97 -22.20 -47.56
CA LYS A 219 -5.01 -23.12 -48.19
C LYS A 219 -5.46 -24.58 -48.10
N ASN A 220 -6.15 -24.96 -47.03
CA ASN A 220 -6.70 -26.30 -46.84
C ASN A 220 -7.97 -26.53 -47.69
N GLU A 221 -8.81 -25.51 -47.89
CA GLU A 221 -9.96 -25.54 -48.79
C GLU A 221 -9.55 -25.73 -50.27
N GLY A 222 -8.37 -25.23 -50.67
CA GLY A 222 -7.80 -25.46 -52.01
C GLY A 222 -7.20 -26.85 -52.23
N LEU A 223 -6.95 -27.62 -51.16
CA LEU A 223 -6.43 -29.00 -51.21
C LEU A 223 -7.55 -30.06 -51.20
N PHE A 224 -8.79 -29.66 -50.91
CA PHE A 224 -9.99 -30.51 -50.92
C PHE A 224 -10.97 -30.17 -52.06
N SER A 225 -10.45 -29.70 -53.21
CA SER A 225 -11.14 -30.01 -54.46
C SER A 225 -10.69 -31.41 -54.89
N PRO A 226 -11.48 -32.48 -54.67
CA PRO A 226 -11.22 -33.70 -55.42
C PRO A 226 -11.27 -33.34 -56.91
N PRO A 227 -10.45 -33.95 -57.78
CA PRO A 227 -10.65 -33.78 -59.21
C PRO A 227 -12.08 -34.23 -59.50
N PHE A 228 -12.89 -33.35 -60.09
CA PHE A 228 -14.19 -33.70 -60.66
C PHE A 228 -13.97 -34.76 -61.76
N PHE A 229 -13.83 -36.02 -61.35
CA PHE A 229 -14.21 -37.14 -62.20
C PHE A 229 -15.73 -37.10 -62.25
N SER A 230 -16.26 -36.49 -63.30
CA SER A 230 -17.67 -36.60 -63.65
C SER A 230 -17.97 -38.06 -63.98
N PHE A 231 -18.29 -38.85 -62.96
CA PHE A 231 -18.71 -40.23 -63.11
C PHE A 231 -20.20 -40.23 -63.47
N SER A 232 -20.49 -40.18 -64.76
CA SER A 232 -21.84 -40.46 -65.24
C SER A 232 -22.09 -41.96 -65.12
N LEU A 233 -22.78 -42.36 -64.04
CA LEU A 233 -23.30 -43.72 -63.89
C LEU A 233 -24.39 -43.95 -64.94
N PHE A 234 -24.04 -44.64 -66.03
CA PHE A 234 -25.01 -45.19 -66.96
C PHE A 234 -25.30 -46.64 -66.56
N PHE A 235 -26.50 -46.89 -66.07
CA PHE A 235 -26.96 -48.22 -65.67
C PHE A 235 -27.48 -48.95 -66.92
N HIS A 236 -26.77 -49.99 -67.37
CA HIS A 236 -27.37 -51.00 -68.22
C HIS A 236 -26.75 -52.38 -67.98
N SER A 237 -27.59 -53.30 -67.51
CA SER A 237 -27.43 -54.75 -67.42
C SER A 237 -26.03 -55.34 -67.24
N ASN A 238 -25.75 -55.72 -65.98
CA ASN A 238 -25.05 -56.95 -65.57
C ASN A 238 -23.72 -57.33 -66.27
N HIS A 239 -22.82 -56.37 -66.50
CA HIS A 239 -21.39 -56.69 -66.55
C HIS A 239 -20.52 -55.43 -66.30
N TRP A 240 -19.57 -55.52 -65.37
CA TRP A 240 -18.53 -54.51 -65.19
C TRP A 240 -17.40 -54.77 -66.20
N LEU A 241 -17.29 -53.95 -67.26
CA LEU A 241 -16.08 -53.91 -68.09
C LEU A 241 -15.28 -52.63 -67.78
N PHE A 242 -14.07 -52.82 -67.29
CA PHE A 242 -13.12 -51.74 -67.04
C PHE A 242 -12.42 -51.36 -68.35
N CYS A 243 -12.83 -50.25 -68.98
CA CYS A 243 -12.22 -49.77 -70.21
C CYS A 243 -11.41 -48.49 -69.93
N ARG A 244 -10.07 -48.62 -69.94
CA ARG A 244 -9.15 -47.49 -69.82
C ARG A 244 -9.13 -46.75 -71.16
N ARG A 245 -9.73 -45.56 -71.21
CA ARG A 245 -9.66 -44.68 -72.40
C ARG A 245 -8.42 -43.80 -72.29
N ASP A 246 -7.31 -44.24 -72.88
CA ASP A 246 -6.20 -43.34 -73.19
C ASP A 246 -6.69 -42.34 -74.24
N ARG A 247 -6.73 -41.05 -73.88
CA ARG A 247 -6.99 -39.97 -74.83
C ARG A 247 -5.65 -39.33 -75.19
N LEU A 248 -5.21 -39.64 -76.40
CA LEU A 248 -4.21 -38.90 -77.16
C LEU A 248 -4.65 -37.43 -77.33
N LEU A 249 -3.66 -36.54 -77.10
CA LEU A 249 -3.53 -35.12 -77.48
C LEU A 249 -4.64 -34.15 -77.04
#